data_AF-A0A6P0EZH2-F1
#
_entry.id   AF-A0A6P0EZH2-F1
#
_cell.length_a   1.000
_cell.length_b   1.000
_cell.length_c   1.000
_cell.angle_alpha   90.00
_cell.angle_beta   90.00
_cell.angle_gamma   90.00
#
_symmetry.space_group_name_H-M   'P 1'
#
loop_
_entity.id
_entity.type
_entity.pdbx_description
1 polymer ?
#
loop_
_entity_poly.entity_id
_entity_poly.type
_entity_poly.pdbx_seq_one_letter_code
_entity_poly.pdbx_strand_id
1 'polypeptide(L)'
;MTAATPTPAGLGVSSEVGRLRTVLLHRPGDELRRLTPRNNDQLLFDGVPWVDRAQEEHDAFAAALTARGVEVLHLDRLLAEVMDSPAARAEVIAAAVDDPRLGATLQHATTAHLDGLAAEDLARALVVGVAHDELRGGRGLAYELMTRGEFVVPPLPNLMFTRDSSVWVGGQVAVTSLAMPAR
;
A
#
# COMPACT_ATOMS: atom_id res chain seq x y z
N MET A 1 -20.76 -7.80 -13.54
CA MET A 1 -21.15 -6.41 -13.85
C MET A 1 -20.91 -5.57 -12.61
N THR A 2 -19.67 -5.12 -12.42
CA THR A 2 -19.30 -4.20 -11.33
C THR A 2 -19.68 -2.79 -11.75
N ALA A 3 -20.51 -2.14 -10.93
CA ALA A 3 -21.00 -0.79 -11.19
C ALA A 3 -19.85 0.21 -11.09
N ALA A 4 -19.67 1.02 -12.14
CA ALA A 4 -18.78 2.17 -12.11
C ALA A 4 -19.36 3.21 -11.15
N THR A 5 -18.69 3.45 -10.03
CA THR A 5 -18.99 4.54 -9.12
C THR A 5 -18.84 5.86 -9.89
N PRO A 6 -19.85 6.76 -9.90
CA PRO A 6 -19.77 8.01 -10.65
C PRO A 6 -18.66 8.89 -10.08
N THR A 7 -17.66 9.18 -10.91
CA THR A 7 -16.59 10.15 -10.61
C THR A 7 -17.21 11.53 -10.36
N PRO A 8 -16.82 12.25 -9.29
CA PRO A 8 -17.29 13.62 -9.08
C PRO A 8 -16.93 14.49 -10.29
N ALA A 9 -17.87 15.31 -10.74
CA ALA A 9 -17.73 16.14 -11.93
C ALA A 9 -16.53 17.09 -11.78
N GLY A 10 -15.39 16.74 -12.38
CA GLY A 10 -14.18 17.58 -12.41
C GLY A 10 -12.85 16.83 -12.39
N LEU A 11 -12.80 15.57 -11.91
CA LEU A 11 -11.56 14.78 -11.91
C LEU A 11 -11.40 13.99 -13.21
N GLY A 12 -10.19 13.98 -13.77
CA GLY A 12 -9.88 13.18 -14.94
C GLY A 12 -8.54 13.50 -15.59
N VAL A 13 -8.06 12.58 -16.43
CA VAL A 13 -6.83 12.73 -17.22
C VAL A 13 -7.16 12.50 -18.69
N SER A 14 -7.12 13.57 -19.49
CA SER A 14 -7.42 13.55 -20.94
C SER A 14 -6.18 13.73 -21.82
N SER A 15 -5.01 13.96 -21.23
CA SER A 15 -3.75 14.16 -21.93
C SER A 15 -2.57 13.79 -21.03
N GLU A 16 -1.54 13.17 -21.60
CA GLU A 16 -0.27 12.86 -20.92
C GLU A 16 0.73 14.04 -20.97
N VAL A 17 0.44 15.09 -21.75
CA VAL A 17 1.32 16.27 -21.92
C VAL A 17 0.65 17.59 -21.53
N GLY A 18 -0.62 17.54 -21.12
CA GLY A 18 -1.37 18.70 -20.65
C GLY A 18 -0.83 19.23 -19.32
N ARG A 19 -1.32 20.42 -18.92
CA ARG A 19 -0.96 20.98 -17.61
C ARG A 19 -1.52 20.10 -16.48
N LEU A 20 -0.62 19.46 -15.75
CA LEU A 20 -0.94 18.70 -14.55
C LEU A 20 -1.51 19.64 -13.46
N ARG A 21 -2.59 19.20 -12.80
CA ARG A 21 -3.26 19.95 -11.72
C ARG A 21 -3.14 19.25 -10.37
N THR A 22 -3.38 17.94 -10.36
CA THR A 22 -3.32 17.09 -9.16
C THR A 22 -2.60 15.79 -9.51
N VAL A 23 -1.82 15.26 -8.59
CA VAL A 23 -1.09 13.99 -8.75
C VAL A 23 -1.12 13.19 -7.45
N LEU A 24 -1.17 11.87 -7.56
CA LEU A 24 -1.10 10.94 -6.44
C LEU A 24 0.31 10.33 -6.36
N LEU A 25 0.99 10.53 -5.24
CA LEU A 25 2.31 9.98 -4.96
C LEU A 25 2.27 9.12 -3.69
N HIS A 26 3.22 8.20 -3.58
CA HIS A 26 3.49 7.47 -2.35
C HIS A 26 4.94 7.73 -1.96
N ARG A 27 5.16 8.33 -0.79
CA ARG A 27 6.50 8.64 -0.32
C ARG A 27 7.16 7.34 0.19
N PRO A 28 8.36 6.98 -0.30
CA PRO A 28 9.11 5.84 0.21
C PRO A 28 9.20 5.81 1.74
N GLY A 29 8.84 4.68 2.35
CA GLY A 29 8.79 4.51 3.79
C GLY A 29 9.45 3.22 4.29
N ASP A 30 9.00 2.76 5.46
CA ASP A 30 9.56 1.59 6.14
C ASP A 30 9.26 0.28 5.39
N GLU A 31 8.30 0.27 4.47
CA GLU A 31 8.06 -0.84 3.54
C GLU A 31 9.30 -1.15 2.70
N LEU A 32 10.10 -0.14 2.33
CA LEU A 32 11.38 -0.35 1.63
C LEU A 32 12.46 -0.87 2.57
N ARG A 33 12.39 -0.57 3.86
CA ARG A 33 13.34 -1.10 4.87
C ARG A 33 13.12 -2.58 5.15
N ARG A 34 11.96 -3.14 4.76
CA ARG A 34 11.69 -4.59 4.81
C ARG A 34 12.41 -5.37 3.69
N LEU A 35 12.97 -4.67 2.70
CA LEU A 35 13.78 -5.31 1.66
C LEU A 35 15.10 -5.81 2.24
N THR A 36 15.40 -7.05 1.91
CA THR A 36 16.63 -7.74 2.25
C THR A 36 17.20 -8.36 0.98
N PRO A 37 18.50 -8.68 0.93
CA PRO A 37 19.08 -9.39 -0.21
C PRO A 37 18.45 -10.77 -0.50
N ARG A 38 17.61 -11.30 0.41
CA ARG A 38 16.94 -12.60 0.24
C ARG A 38 15.54 -12.48 -0.36
N ASN A 39 14.89 -11.32 -0.26
CA ASN A 39 13.50 -11.12 -0.68
C ASN A 39 13.33 -9.99 -1.72
N ASN A 40 14.38 -9.24 -2.07
CA ASN A 40 14.31 -8.13 -3.02
C ASN A 40 13.77 -8.56 -4.39
N ASP A 41 14.27 -9.69 -4.94
CA ASP A 41 13.83 -10.19 -6.25
C ASP A 41 12.35 -10.59 -6.23
N GLN A 42 11.90 -11.20 -5.12
CA GLN A 42 10.50 -11.57 -4.91
C GLN A 42 9.61 -10.35 -4.80
N LEU A 43 10.13 -9.25 -4.27
CA LEU A 43 9.44 -7.97 -4.10
C LEU A 43 9.65 -7.00 -5.27
N LEU A 44 10.29 -7.47 -6.36
CA LEU A 44 10.53 -6.74 -7.62
C LEU A 44 11.47 -5.54 -7.50
N PHE A 45 12.49 -5.64 -6.65
CA PHE A 45 13.55 -4.65 -6.51
C PHE A 45 14.92 -5.21 -6.89
N ASP A 46 15.63 -4.52 -7.79
CA ASP A 46 16.99 -4.89 -8.27
C ASP A 46 18.08 -4.82 -7.17
N GLY A 47 17.77 -4.20 -6.03
CA GLY A 47 18.67 -4.09 -4.89
C GLY A 47 18.00 -3.43 -3.68
N VAL A 48 18.68 -3.43 -2.54
CA VAL A 48 18.17 -2.79 -1.31
C VAL A 48 18.38 -1.27 -1.41
N PRO A 49 17.30 -0.46 -1.38
CA PRO A 49 17.40 0.99 -1.56
C PRO A 49 17.94 1.68 -0.30
N TRP A 50 18.64 2.80 -0.51
CA TRP A 50 18.94 3.74 0.58
C TRP A 50 17.70 4.59 0.85
N VAL A 51 16.87 4.14 1.79
CA VAL A 51 15.54 4.73 2.04
C VAL A 51 15.60 6.22 2.37
N ASP A 52 16.53 6.65 3.24
CA ASP A 52 16.64 8.08 3.58
C ASP A 52 16.98 8.94 2.36
N ARG A 53 17.84 8.42 1.48
CA ARG A 53 18.18 9.11 0.23
C ARG A 53 17.00 9.13 -0.75
N ALA A 54 16.29 8.02 -0.89
CA ALA A 54 15.09 7.94 -1.72
C ALA A 54 14.00 8.90 -1.24
N GLN A 55 13.89 9.09 0.08
CA GLN A 55 13.00 10.06 0.70
C GLN A 55 13.40 11.50 0.34
N GLU A 56 14.67 11.87 0.47
CA GLU A 56 15.16 13.20 0.06
C GLU A 56 14.86 13.49 -1.42
N GLU A 57 15.09 12.51 -2.29
CA GLU A 57 14.85 12.63 -3.73
C GLU A 57 13.34 12.74 -4.05
N HIS A 58 12.51 11.94 -3.39
CA HIS A 58 11.06 12.01 -3.52
C HIS A 58 10.50 13.34 -3.00
N ASP A 59 11.02 13.85 -1.88
CA ASP A 59 10.61 15.14 -1.30
C ASP A 59 10.99 16.30 -2.24
N ALA A 60 12.19 16.25 -2.85
CA ALA A 60 12.59 17.20 -3.88
C ALA A 60 11.70 17.13 -5.13
N PHE A 61 11.28 15.93 -5.54
CA PHE A 61 10.35 15.73 -6.65
C PHE A 61 8.96 16.33 -6.35
N ALA A 62 8.39 16.02 -5.19
CA ALA A 62 7.11 16.60 -4.75
C ALA A 62 7.18 18.13 -4.60
N ALA A 63 8.30 18.66 -4.09
CA ALA A 63 8.55 20.10 -4.02
C ALA A 63 8.60 20.76 -5.41
N ALA A 64 9.19 20.10 -6.40
CA ALA A 64 9.23 20.62 -7.77
C ALA A 64 7.82 20.72 -8.40
N LEU A 65 6.92 19.78 -8.08
CA LEU A 65 5.54 19.78 -8.54
C LEU A 65 4.71 20.87 -7.86
N THR A 66 4.78 20.94 -6.53
CA THR A 66 4.05 21.94 -5.74
C THR A 66 4.50 23.37 -6.06
N ALA A 67 5.80 23.60 -6.30
CA ALA A 67 6.32 24.89 -6.78
C ALA A 67 5.73 25.33 -8.14
N ARG A 68 5.17 24.40 -8.93
CA ARG A 68 4.48 24.67 -10.20
C ARG A 68 2.95 24.77 -10.04
N GLY A 69 2.46 24.78 -8.80
CA GLY A 69 1.04 24.83 -8.46
C GLY A 69 0.30 23.52 -8.71
N VAL A 70 1.00 22.39 -8.73
CA VAL A 70 0.38 21.05 -8.76
C VAL A 70 0.04 20.65 -7.33
N GLU A 71 -1.20 20.22 -7.10
CA GLU A 71 -1.61 19.58 -5.87
C GLU A 71 -1.02 18.16 -5.79
N VAL A 72 -0.28 17.87 -4.72
CA VAL A 72 0.29 16.55 -4.48
C VAL A 72 -0.51 15.88 -3.38
N LEU A 73 -1.20 14.80 -3.74
CA LEU A 73 -1.89 13.91 -2.82
C LEU A 73 -0.96 12.75 -2.45
N HIS A 74 -1.04 12.31 -1.20
CA HIS A 74 -0.23 11.21 -0.69
C HIS A 74 -1.10 9.98 -0.40
N LEU A 75 -0.71 8.84 -0.96
CA LEU A 75 -1.48 7.59 -0.88
C LEU A 75 -1.67 7.11 0.56
N ASP A 76 -0.61 7.14 1.37
CA ASP A 76 -0.63 6.74 2.78
C ASP A 76 -1.62 7.59 3.61
N ARG A 77 -1.67 8.90 3.37
CA ARG A 77 -2.62 9.81 4.02
C ARG A 77 -4.06 9.55 3.61
N LEU A 78 -4.30 9.40 2.31
CA LEU A 78 -5.63 9.06 1.81
C LEU A 78 -6.07 7.68 2.31
N LEU A 79 -5.16 6.72 2.42
CA LEU A 79 -5.46 5.41 2.98
C LEU A 79 -5.86 5.52 4.46
N ALA A 80 -5.15 6.32 5.25
CA ALA A 80 -5.51 6.58 6.64
C ALA A 80 -6.91 7.19 6.77
N GLU A 81 -7.26 8.18 5.93
CA GLU A 81 -8.61 8.75 5.89
C GLU A 81 -9.68 7.69 5.54
N VAL A 82 -9.37 6.76 4.62
CA VAL A 82 -10.28 5.67 4.26
C VAL A 82 -10.47 4.67 5.42
N MET A 83 -9.46 4.47 6.28
CA MET A 83 -9.54 3.57 7.44
C MET A 83 -10.48 4.04 8.54
N ASP A 84 -10.95 5.29 8.51
CA ASP A 84 -12.03 5.78 9.38
C ASP A 84 -13.41 5.29 8.96
N SER A 85 -13.57 4.81 7.72
CA SER A 85 -14.81 4.17 7.25
C SER A 85 -14.84 2.71 7.70
N PRO A 86 -15.79 2.30 8.59
CA PRO A 86 -15.82 0.92 9.08
C PRO A 86 -16.00 -0.12 7.98
N ALA A 87 -16.74 0.22 6.92
CA ALA A 87 -16.95 -0.67 5.78
C ALA A 87 -15.67 -0.87 4.97
N ALA A 88 -14.96 0.23 4.64
CA ALA A 88 -13.71 0.16 3.88
C ALA A 88 -12.60 -0.52 4.70
N ARG A 89 -12.53 -0.21 6.00
CA ARG A 89 -11.63 -0.85 6.95
C ARG A 89 -11.79 -2.37 6.95
N ALA A 90 -13.03 -2.87 7.07
CA ALA A 90 -13.31 -4.30 7.08
C ALA A 90 -12.92 -4.96 5.74
N GLU A 91 -13.23 -4.31 4.61
CA GLU A 91 -12.90 -4.81 3.28
C GLU A 91 -11.38 -4.90 3.07
N VAL A 92 -10.63 -3.85 3.42
CA VAL A 92 -9.17 -3.81 3.24
C VAL A 92 -8.46 -4.77 4.18
N ILE A 93 -8.89 -4.88 5.45
CA ILE A 93 -8.34 -5.88 6.37
C ILE A 93 -8.58 -7.29 5.83
N ALA A 94 -9.80 -7.59 5.36
CA ALA A 94 -10.12 -8.91 4.82
C ALA A 94 -9.22 -9.25 3.62
N ALA A 95 -9.02 -8.31 2.70
CA ALA A 95 -8.11 -8.50 1.55
C ALA A 95 -6.65 -8.70 2.00
N ALA A 96 -6.17 -7.95 2.98
CA ALA A 96 -4.79 -8.03 3.47
C ALA A 96 -4.46 -9.36 4.16
N VAL A 97 -5.47 -10.08 4.67
CA VAL A 97 -5.30 -11.37 5.35
C VAL A 97 -5.85 -12.55 4.54
N ASP A 98 -6.20 -12.34 3.27
CA ASP A 98 -6.70 -13.41 2.37
C ASP A 98 -5.56 -14.26 1.79
N ASP A 99 -4.67 -14.72 2.68
CA ASP A 99 -3.60 -15.62 2.32
C ASP A 99 -3.86 -17.02 2.92
N PRO A 100 -4.06 -18.04 2.07
CA PRO A 100 -4.30 -19.41 2.52
C PRO A 100 -3.21 -19.97 3.45
N ARG A 101 -1.98 -19.45 3.37
CA ARG A 101 -0.86 -19.87 4.23
C ARG A 101 -1.08 -19.54 5.70
N LEU A 102 -1.88 -18.51 6.00
CA LEU A 102 -2.19 -18.14 7.38
C LEU A 102 -3.09 -19.20 8.04
N GLY A 103 -4.01 -19.78 7.28
CA GLY A 103 -5.08 -20.61 7.83
C GLY A 103 -6.01 -19.83 8.78
N ALA A 104 -7.17 -20.41 9.10
CA ALA A 104 -8.25 -19.70 9.79
C ALA A 104 -7.86 -19.10 11.15
N THR A 105 -7.02 -19.79 11.93
CA THR A 105 -6.64 -19.35 13.28
C THR A 105 -5.75 -18.10 13.24
N LEU A 106 -4.71 -18.11 12.40
CA LEU A 106 -3.81 -16.96 12.28
C LEU A 106 -4.52 -15.82 11.58
N GLN A 107 -5.30 -16.10 10.54
CA GLN A 107 -6.13 -15.09 9.86
C GLN A 107 -7.01 -14.33 10.86
N HIS A 108 -7.74 -15.03 11.74
CA HIS A 108 -8.56 -14.39 12.77
C HIS A 108 -7.71 -13.55 13.75
N ALA A 109 -6.57 -14.07 14.19
CA ALA A 109 -5.68 -13.34 15.10
C ALA A 109 -5.14 -12.05 14.45
N THR A 110 -4.76 -12.11 13.18
CA THR A 110 -4.30 -10.98 12.38
C THR A 110 -5.41 -9.96 12.15
N THR A 111 -6.62 -10.40 11.77
CA THR A 111 -7.79 -9.52 11.65
C THR A 111 -8.04 -8.76 12.94
N ALA A 112 -8.07 -9.46 14.08
CA ALA A 112 -8.32 -8.84 15.38
C ALA A 112 -7.21 -7.85 15.79
N HIS A 113 -5.95 -8.17 15.45
CA HIS A 113 -4.83 -7.26 15.68
C HIS A 113 -4.97 -5.97 14.85
N LEU A 114 -5.18 -6.10 13.54
CA LEU A 114 -5.32 -4.96 12.62
C LEU A 114 -6.55 -4.11 12.95
N ASP A 115 -7.68 -4.75 13.29
CA ASP A 115 -8.90 -4.05 13.63
C ASP A 115 -8.81 -3.29 14.97
N GLY A 116 -7.83 -3.62 15.82
CA GLY A 116 -7.54 -2.88 17.04
C GLY A 116 -6.70 -1.60 16.85
N LEU A 117 -6.15 -1.36 15.65
CA LEU A 117 -5.24 -0.23 15.40
C LEU A 117 -5.99 1.08 15.13
N ALA A 118 -5.37 2.22 15.46
CA ALA A 118 -5.85 3.52 14.98
C ALA A 118 -5.77 3.59 13.44
N ALA A 119 -6.55 4.46 12.80
CA ALA A 119 -6.62 4.54 11.33
C ALA A 119 -5.25 4.76 10.66
N GLU A 120 -4.43 5.66 11.21
CA GLU A 120 -3.06 5.92 10.73
C GLU A 120 -2.14 4.70 10.91
N ASP A 121 -2.23 4.02 12.06
CA ASP A 121 -1.40 2.84 12.35
C ASP A 121 -1.83 1.64 11.51
N LEU A 122 -3.13 1.51 11.21
CA LEU A 122 -3.65 0.49 10.30
C LEU A 122 -3.16 0.73 8.88
N ALA A 123 -3.28 1.96 8.37
CA ALA A 123 -2.75 2.31 7.05
C ALA A 123 -1.25 2.03 6.95
N ARG A 124 -0.48 2.40 7.99
CA ARG A 124 0.95 2.08 8.07
C ARG A 124 1.21 0.58 8.06
N ALA A 125 0.49 -0.20 8.87
CA ALA A 125 0.66 -1.65 8.94
C ALA A 125 0.35 -2.35 7.60
N LEU A 126 -0.65 -1.87 6.86
CA LEU A 126 -1.03 -2.38 5.55
C LEU A 126 0.02 -2.06 4.46
N VAL A 127 0.72 -0.93 4.58
CA VAL A 127 1.78 -0.53 3.64
C VAL A 127 3.12 -1.19 3.99
N VAL A 128 3.53 -1.08 5.25
CA VAL A 128 4.84 -1.55 5.77
C VAL A 128 4.88 -3.06 5.97
N GLY A 129 3.72 -3.71 6.02
CA GLY A 129 3.58 -5.10 6.37
C GLY A 129 3.79 -5.35 7.87
N VAL A 130 3.33 -6.53 8.30
CA VAL A 130 3.40 -7.01 9.68
C VAL A 130 4.24 -8.27 9.71
N ALA A 131 5.41 -8.17 10.34
CA ALA A 131 6.26 -9.33 10.57
C ALA A 131 5.65 -10.25 11.65
N HIS A 132 6.03 -11.53 11.58
CA HIS A 132 5.61 -12.57 12.52
C HIS A 132 5.77 -12.17 14.01
N ASP A 133 6.88 -11.52 14.33
CA ASP A 133 7.25 -11.10 15.68
C ASP A 133 6.59 -9.79 16.14
N GLU A 134 5.97 -9.06 15.21
CA GLU A 134 5.20 -7.85 15.50
C GLU A 134 3.72 -8.16 15.79
N LEU A 135 3.23 -9.33 15.36
CA LEU A 135 1.85 -9.75 15.57
C LEU A 135 1.58 -10.10 17.04
N ARG A 136 0.78 -9.27 17.70
CA ARG A 136 0.32 -9.56 19.06
C ARG A 136 -0.76 -10.64 19.06
N GLY A 137 -0.53 -11.71 19.82
CA GLY A 137 -1.51 -12.79 19.99
C GLY A 137 -1.58 -13.78 18.82
N GLY A 138 -0.53 -13.82 17.98
CA GLY A 138 -0.33 -14.85 16.98
C GLY A 138 -0.33 -16.24 17.60
N ARG A 139 -1.04 -17.17 16.97
CA ARG A 139 -1.25 -18.53 17.48
C ARG A 139 -1.68 -19.49 16.36
N GLY A 140 -1.55 -20.79 16.63
CA GLY A 140 -1.94 -21.85 15.71
C GLY A 140 -0.77 -22.38 14.90
N LEU A 141 -0.98 -23.50 14.20
CA LEU A 141 0.10 -24.23 13.54
C LEU A 141 0.86 -23.39 12.50
N ALA A 142 0.15 -22.61 11.68
CA ALA A 142 0.79 -21.73 10.71
C ALA A 142 1.75 -20.74 11.38
N TYR A 143 1.32 -20.13 12.49
CA TYR A 143 2.14 -19.18 13.25
C TYR A 143 3.38 -19.85 13.87
N GLU A 144 3.25 -21.06 14.40
CA GLU A 144 4.37 -21.80 15.01
C GLU A 144 5.40 -22.30 13.97
N LEU A 145 4.96 -22.54 12.73
CA LEU A 145 5.82 -22.95 11.63
C LEU A 145 6.54 -21.79 10.94
N MET A 146 6.07 -20.56 11.13
CA MET A 146 6.71 -19.37 10.59
C MET A 146 8.05 -19.11 11.28
N THR A 147 9.00 -18.62 10.50
CA THR A 147 10.33 -18.24 10.93
C THR A 147 10.42 -16.73 11.18
N ARG A 148 11.37 -16.32 12.03
CA ARG A 148 11.63 -14.89 12.29
C ARG A 148 11.96 -14.17 10.98
N GLY A 149 11.27 -13.06 10.74
CA GLY A 149 11.40 -12.26 9.52
C GLY A 149 10.43 -12.64 8.41
N GLU A 150 9.60 -13.68 8.58
CA GLU A 150 8.45 -13.89 7.70
C GLU A 150 7.31 -12.92 8.03
N PHE A 151 6.57 -12.54 6.99
CA PHE A 151 5.48 -11.59 7.08
C PHE A 151 4.14 -12.31 7.16
N VAL A 152 3.31 -11.88 8.10
CA VAL A 152 1.90 -12.26 8.19
C VAL A 152 1.08 -11.39 7.24
N VAL A 153 1.44 -10.12 7.11
CA VAL A 153 0.98 -9.20 6.07
C VAL A 153 2.22 -8.72 5.32
N PRO A 154 2.38 -9.03 4.02
CA PRO A 154 3.58 -8.66 3.28
C PRO A 154 3.70 -7.14 3.11
N PRO A 155 4.93 -6.57 3.09
CA PRO A 155 5.14 -5.17 2.74
C PRO A 155 4.80 -4.92 1.27
N LEU A 156 4.38 -3.68 0.96
CA LEU A 156 4.07 -3.25 -0.40
C LEU A 156 5.07 -2.19 -0.91
N PRO A 157 6.35 -2.58 -1.14
CA PRO A 157 7.39 -1.63 -1.53
C PRO A 157 7.14 -0.99 -2.89
N ASN A 158 6.35 -1.65 -3.74
CA ASN A 158 5.98 -1.17 -5.07
C ASN A 158 4.94 -0.03 -5.05
N LEU A 159 4.39 0.35 -3.88
CA LEU A 159 3.46 1.48 -3.79
C LEU A 159 4.08 2.81 -4.21
N MET A 160 5.41 2.95 -4.16
CA MET A 160 6.12 4.11 -4.72
C MET A 160 5.84 4.30 -6.22
N PHE A 161 5.44 3.26 -6.94
CA PHE A 161 5.07 3.28 -8.36
C PHE A 161 3.55 3.37 -8.53
N THR A 162 2.96 4.49 -8.11
CA THR A 162 1.50 4.72 -8.10
C THR A 162 0.81 4.62 -9.47
N ARG A 163 1.58 4.64 -10.57
CA ARG A 163 1.05 4.57 -11.94
C ARG A 163 0.43 3.22 -12.29
N ASP A 164 0.88 2.16 -11.66
CA ASP A 164 0.58 0.81 -12.13
C ASP A 164 -0.71 0.26 -11.54
N SER A 165 -0.99 0.51 -10.25
CA SER A 165 -2.17 -0.04 -9.55
C SER A 165 -3.49 0.61 -9.99
N SER A 166 -3.44 1.86 -10.48
CA SER A 166 -4.60 2.55 -11.02
C SER A 166 -4.21 3.60 -12.07
N VAL A 167 -5.08 3.79 -13.06
CA VAL A 167 -4.88 4.78 -14.12
C VAL A 167 -6.16 5.54 -14.40
N TRP A 168 -6.03 6.84 -14.64
CA TRP A 168 -7.12 7.70 -15.09
C TRP A 168 -7.16 7.76 -16.62
N VAL A 169 -8.35 7.53 -17.19
CA VAL A 169 -8.61 7.65 -18.63
C VAL A 169 -9.87 8.49 -18.81
N GLY A 170 -9.69 9.74 -19.26
CA GLY A 170 -10.74 10.73 -19.21
C GLY A 170 -11.24 10.93 -17.77
N GLY A 171 -12.55 10.97 -17.57
CA GLY A 171 -13.17 11.10 -16.25
C GLY A 171 -13.38 9.76 -15.53
N GLN A 172 -12.68 8.70 -15.90
CA GLN A 172 -12.83 7.37 -15.32
C GLN A 172 -11.50 6.89 -14.74
N VAL A 173 -11.58 6.05 -13.71
CA VAL A 173 -10.42 5.36 -13.13
C VAL A 173 -10.53 3.87 -13.43
N ALA A 174 -9.42 3.28 -13.88
CA ALA A 174 -9.27 1.84 -13.99
C ALA A 174 -8.38 1.35 -12.85
N VAL A 175 -8.88 0.41 -12.06
CA VAL A 175 -8.09 -0.35 -11.07
C VAL A 175 -7.58 -1.59 -11.78
N THR A 176 -6.25 -1.77 -11.80
CA THR A 176 -5.63 -2.82 -12.60
C THR A 176 -5.57 -4.15 -11.85
N SER A 177 -5.67 -5.26 -12.57
CA SER A 177 -5.23 -6.56 -12.07
C SER A 177 -3.73 -6.69 -12.32
N LEU A 178 -2.94 -6.83 -11.26
CA LEU A 178 -1.48 -6.84 -11.35
C LEU A 178 -0.99 -8.25 -11.70
N ALA A 179 -0.04 -8.33 -12.63
CA ALA A 179 0.42 -9.61 -13.16
C ALA A 179 1.28 -10.41 -12.16
N MET A 180 1.97 -9.72 -11.25
CA MET A 180 2.88 -10.31 -10.28
C MET A 180 2.23 -10.28 -8.89
N PRO A 181 2.15 -11.42 -8.16
CA PRO A 181 1.53 -11.47 -6.83
C PRO A 181 2.13 -10.55 -5.76
N ALA A 182 3.38 -10.08 -5.96
CA ALA A 182 4.07 -9.19 -5.04
C ALA A 182 3.64 -7.70 -5.17
N ARG A 183 2.59 -7.42 -5.95
CA ARG A 183 2.13 -6.07 -6.28
C ARG A 183 0.65 -5.89 -5.94
#